data_AF-A0A0L1JS80-F1
#
_entry.id   AF-A0A0L1JS80-F1
#
_cell.length_a   1.000
_cell.length_b   1.000
_cell.length_c   1.000
_cell.angle_alpha   90.00
_cell.angle_beta   90.00
_cell.angle_gamma   90.00
#
_symmetry.space_group_name_H-M   'P 1'
#
loop_
_entity.id
_entity.type
_entity.pdbx_description
1 polymer ?
#
loop_
_entity_poly.entity_id
_entity_poly.type
_entity_poly.pdbx_seq_one_letter_code
_entity_poly.pdbx_strand_id
1 'polypeptide(L)'
;MKRHFRIAALALATLMSSTSLVAYAGENVPTYDTQTEMLKTADHALVAITHARAARLALFDDDVETAKGRVAEARAEFIESEKELNDLTIGDTEAPEGAVRYLPFDMSMSLSETFEGTEVNKQALEKFYGLMQSGSPDDAVEVLRLAEIEVNVTAALLPITEASDLLLKAQTLIDEGKYFEANLALKAMEDAVIVRSFSIDAIPEQGADDYD
;
A
#
# COMPACT_ATOMS: atom_id res chain seq x y z
N MET A 1 -17.95 -44.06 -56.59
CA MET A 1 -18.72 -44.04 -55.32
C MET A 1 -17.77 -43.59 -54.22
N LYS A 2 -18.08 -42.48 -53.54
CA LYS A 2 -17.27 -41.87 -52.45
C LYS A 2 -17.24 -42.78 -51.23
N ARG A 3 -16.11 -42.85 -50.51
CA ARG A 3 -16.00 -42.42 -49.08
C ARG A 3 -14.57 -42.63 -48.52
N HIS A 4 -14.12 -41.58 -47.84
CA HIS A 4 -12.86 -41.40 -47.13
C HIS A 4 -12.80 -42.17 -45.81
N PHE A 5 -11.59 -42.54 -45.35
CA PHE A 5 -11.27 -42.64 -43.93
C PHE A 5 -9.82 -42.19 -43.66
N ARG A 6 -9.65 -41.53 -42.51
CA ARG A 6 -8.59 -40.60 -42.07
C ARG A 6 -7.32 -41.30 -41.57
N ILE A 7 -6.12 -40.86 -41.98
CA ILE A 7 -5.10 -40.09 -41.22
C ILE A 7 -4.92 -40.48 -39.75
N ALA A 8 -3.73 -41.03 -39.44
CA ALA A 8 -3.06 -40.89 -38.15
C ALA A 8 -1.58 -40.56 -38.45
N ALA A 9 -1.15 -39.33 -38.19
CA ALA A 9 0.24 -38.90 -38.30
C ALA A 9 0.80 -38.71 -36.89
N LEU A 10 1.86 -39.47 -36.60
CA LEU A 10 2.61 -39.51 -35.36
C LEU A 10 3.47 -38.25 -35.25
N ALA A 11 3.25 -37.42 -34.23
CA ALA A 11 4.08 -36.24 -33.98
C ALA A 11 5.32 -36.63 -33.15
N LEU A 12 6.48 -36.33 -33.71
CA LEU A 12 7.82 -36.56 -33.18
C LEU A 12 8.17 -35.46 -32.16
N ALA A 13 8.53 -35.84 -30.94
CA ALA A 13 8.98 -34.92 -29.89
C ALA A 13 10.41 -34.45 -30.16
N THR A 14 10.61 -33.15 -30.37
CA THR A 14 11.94 -32.51 -30.41
C THR A 14 12.24 -31.83 -29.08
N LEU A 15 13.27 -32.31 -28.38
CA LEU A 15 13.91 -31.61 -27.27
C LEU A 15 14.51 -30.29 -27.79
N MET A 16 14.18 -29.17 -27.16
CA MET A 16 14.94 -27.92 -27.29
C MET A 16 15.55 -27.55 -25.94
N SER A 17 16.86 -27.34 -25.97
CA SER A 17 17.67 -26.82 -24.86
C SER A 17 17.28 -25.38 -24.57
N SER A 18 16.96 -25.09 -23.32
CA SER A 18 16.65 -23.75 -22.83
C SER A 18 17.94 -22.94 -22.67
N THR A 19 18.31 -22.15 -23.68
CA THR A 19 19.12 -20.95 -23.45
C THR A 19 18.20 -19.91 -22.80
N SER A 20 18.43 -19.63 -21.51
CA SER A 20 17.78 -18.55 -20.79
C SER A 20 18.13 -17.21 -21.45
N LEU A 21 17.16 -16.63 -22.16
CA LEU A 21 17.19 -15.22 -22.53
C LEU A 21 17.05 -14.42 -21.23
N VAL A 22 18.08 -13.63 -20.91
CA VAL A 22 17.96 -12.54 -19.94
C VAL A 22 16.96 -11.56 -20.55
N ALA A 23 15.76 -11.51 -19.98
CA ALA A 23 14.78 -10.49 -20.31
C ALA A 23 15.34 -9.14 -19.82
N TYR A 24 15.61 -8.25 -20.78
CA TYR A 24 15.67 -6.82 -20.48
C TYR A 24 14.34 -6.41 -19.84
N ALA A 25 14.42 -5.63 -18.76
CA ALA A 25 13.27 -5.02 -18.11
C ALA A 25 12.40 -4.34 -19.18
N GLY A 26 11.24 -4.93 -19.47
CA GLY A 26 10.16 -4.17 -20.08
C GLY A 26 9.73 -3.11 -19.08
N GLU A 27 9.26 -1.97 -19.56
CA GLU A 27 8.39 -1.10 -18.77
C GLU A 27 7.33 -2.01 -18.13
N ASN A 28 7.42 -2.20 -16.81
CA ASN A 28 6.40 -2.91 -16.07
C ASN A 28 5.18 -1.99 -16.07
N VAL A 29 4.36 -2.12 -17.11
CA VAL A 29 3.05 -1.49 -17.16
C VAL A 29 2.29 -1.99 -15.93
N PRO A 30 1.84 -1.09 -15.05
CA PRO A 30 1.06 -1.47 -13.87
C PRO A 30 -0.13 -2.35 -14.26
N THR A 31 -0.36 -3.41 -13.48
CA THR A 31 -1.50 -4.33 -13.67
C THR A 31 -2.76 -3.85 -12.95
N TYR A 32 -2.73 -2.62 -12.42
CA TYR A 32 -3.75 -1.95 -11.63
C TYR A 32 -3.93 -0.53 -12.16
N ASP A 33 -5.08 0.08 -11.84
CA ASP A 33 -5.36 1.45 -12.24
C ASP A 33 -4.49 2.44 -11.45
N THR A 34 -4.04 3.49 -12.14
CA THR A 34 -3.06 4.47 -11.62
C THR A 34 -3.57 5.89 -11.69
N GLN A 35 -3.10 6.73 -10.78
CA GLN A 35 -3.40 8.17 -10.76
C GLN A 35 -2.13 9.02 -10.95
N THR A 36 -2.32 10.29 -11.32
CA THR A 36 -1.24 11.30 -11.39
C THR A 36 -1.14 12.15 -10.13
N GLU A 37 -2.18 12.18 -9.30
CA GLU A 37 -2.20 12.89 -8.02
C GLU A 37 -1.28 12.23 -7.00
N MET A 38 -0.81 13.03 -6.03
CA MET A 38 -0.02 12.49 -4.93
C MET A 38 -0.85 11.48 -4.14
N LEU A 39 -0.21 10.40 -3.70
CA LEU A 39 -0.83 9.46 -2.77
C LEU A 39 -1.20 10.20 -1.48
N LYS A 40 -2.45 10.09 -1.06
CA LYS A 40 -2.98 10.67 0.17
C LYS A 40 -2.99 9.61 1.27
N THR A 41 -2.68 10.02 2.50
CA THR A 41 -2.64 9.15 3.68
C THR A 41 -3.81 9.42 4.61
N ALA A 42 -4.29 8.36 5.27
CA ALA A 42 -5.30 8.46 6.30
C ALA A 42 -4.66 8.74 7.67
N ASP A 43 -4.72 9.99 8.11
CA ASP A 43 -4.13 10.44 9.38
C ASP A 43 -4.71 9.68 10.58
N HIS A 44 -6.03 9.46 10.57
CA HIS A 44 -6.73 8.70 11.61
C HIS A 44 -6.23 7.24 11.70
N ALA A 45 -5.83 6.62 10.60
CA ALA A 45 -5.26 5.26 10.62
C ALA A 45 -3.86 5.23 11.26
N LEU A 46 -3.03 6.25 11.01
CA LEU A 46 -1.73 6.41 11.67
C LEU A 46 -1.90 6.59 13.18
N VAL A 47 -2.87 7.39 13.59
CA VAL A 47 -3.20 7.61 15.01
C VAL A 47 -3.70 6.30 15.63
N ALA A 48 -4.56 5.54 14.96
CA ALA A 48 -5.03 4.24 15.41
C ALA A 48 -3.88 3.24 15.68
N ILE A 49 -2.94 3.09 14.74
CA ILE A 49 -1.74 2.25 14.93
C ILE A 49 -0.90 2.74 16.11
N THR A 50 -0.78 4.06 16.27
CA THR A 50 -0.04 4.65 17.39
C THR A 50 -0.67 4.31 18.74
N HIS A 51 -2.00 4.39 18.84
CA HIS A 51 -2.73 3.96 20.04
C HIS A 51 -2.61 2.45 20.27
N ALA A 52 -2.69 1.61 19.23
CA ALA A 52 -2.49 0.17 19.35
C ALA A 52 -1.10 -0.15 19.92
N ARG A 53 -0.04 0.52 19.43
CA ARG A 53 1.32 0.38 19.97
C ARG A 53 1.42 0.85 21.43
N ALA A 54 0.78 1.97 21.76
CA ALA A 54 0.74 2.47 23.14
C ALA A 54 0.00 1.51 24.09
N ALA A 55 -1.09 0.89 23.62
CA ALA A 55 -1.81 -0.13 24.37
C ALA A 55 -0.92 -1.34 24.68
N ARG A 56 -0.11 -1.80 23.71
CA ARG A 56 0.85 -2.89 23.93
C ARG A 56 1.88 -2.56 25.00
N LEU A 57 2.44 -1.36 24.96
CA LEU A 57 3.38 -0.89 25.99
C LEU A 57 2.72 -0.88 27.38
N ALA A 58 1.50 -0.35 27.49
CA ALA A 58 0.75 -0.35 28.73
C ALA A 58 0.45 -1.77 29.26
N LEU A 59 0.10 -2.73 28.38
CA LEU A 59 -0.09 -4.13 28.76
C LEU A 59 1.21 -4.76 29.29
N PHE A 60 2.37 -4.41 28.73
CA PHE A 60 3.67 -4.88 29.24
C PHE A 60 4.04 -4.28 30.59
N ASP A 61 3.61 -3.04 30.85
CA ASP A 61 3.82 -2.33 32.11
C ASP A 61 2.76 -2.67 33.19
N ASP A 62 1.88 -3.65 32.93
CA ASP A 62 0.74 -4.03 33.78
C ASP A 62 -0.27 -2.89 34.03
N ASP A 63 -0.27 -1.86 33.18
CA ASP A 63 -1.23 -0.76 33.19
C ASP A 63 -2.44 -1.09 32.30
N VAL A 64 -3.28 -2.00 32.79
CA VAL A 64 -4.46 -2.51 32.07
C VAL A 64 -5.48 -1.42 31.77
N GLU A 65 -5.68 -0.45 32.66
CA GLU A 65 -6.65 0.63 32.45
C GLU A 65 -6.21 1.54 31.31
N THR A 66 -4.92 1.92 31.27
CA THR A 66 -4.39 2.67 30.13
C THR A 66 -4.48 1.85 28.85
N ALA A 67 -4.12 0.56 28.89
CA ALA A 67 -4.21 -0.31 27.72
C ALA A 67 -5.63 -0.36 27.14
N LYS A 68 -6.64 -0.54 28.00
CA LYS A 68 -8.05 -0.54 27.61
C LYS A 68 -8.48 0.78 26.99
N GLY A 69 -8.07 1.90 27.59
CA GLY A 69 -8.31 3.24 27.03
C GLY A 69 -7.69 3.40 25.65
N ARG A 70 -6.42 3.01 25.48
CA ARG A 70 -5.71 3.09 24.20
C ARG A 70 -6.31 2.19 23.12
N VAL A 71 -6.76 0.97 23.44
CA VAL A 71 -7.46 0.14 22.45
C VAL A 71 -8.79 0.76 22.03
N ALA A 72 -9.54 1.36 22.96
CA ALA A 72 -10.78 2.05 22.63
C ALA A 72 -10.53 3.27 21.71
N GLU A 73 -9.51 4.07 22.01
CA GLU A 73 -9.07 5.19 21.16
C GLU A 73 -8.63 4.68 19.77
N ALA A 74 -7.81 3.63 19.71
CA ALA A 74 -7.38 3.04 18.44
C ALA A 74 -8.56 2.64 17.56
N ARG A 75 -9.59 2.02 18.16
CA ARG A 75 -10.82 1.64 17.45
C ARG A 75 -11.62 2.85 16.97
N ALA A 76 -11.77 3.86 17.82
CA ALA A 76 -12.50 5.07 17.46
C ALA A 76 -11.82 5.78 16.27
N GLU A 77 -10.50 5.94 16.33
CA GLU A 77 -9.70 6.55 15.26
C GLU A 77 -9.75 5.71 13.99
N PHE A 78 -9.67 4.38 14.09
CA PHE A 78 -9.81 3.52 12.92
C PHE A 78 -11.20 3.65 12.26
N ILE A 79 -12.28 3.73 13.05
CA ILE A 79 -13.64 3.97 12.54
C ILE A 79 -13.76 5.37 11.89
N GLU A 80 -13.07 6.38 12.39
CA GLU A 80 -13.02 7.69 11.72
C GLU A 80 -12.31 7.58 10.36
N SER A 81 -11.21 6.83 10.29
CA SER A 81 -10.54 6.54 9.00
C SER A 81 -11.42 5.73 8.03
N GLU A 82 -12.38 4.95 8.54
CA GLU A 82 -13.34 4.21 7.71
C GLU A 82 -14.24 5.16 6.87
N LYS A 83 -14.39 6.43 7.27
CA LYS A 83 -15.14 7.44 6.51
C LYS A 83 -14.40 7.93 5.27
N GLU A 84 -13.08 7.80 5.27
CA GLU A 84 -12.19 8.23 4.19
C GLU A 84 -11.93 7.10 3.18
N LEU A 85 -12.45 5.88 3.42
CA LEU A 85 -12.16 4.71 2.60
C LEU A 85 -12.54 4.89 1.13
N ASN A 86 -13.66 5.55 0.87
CA ASN A 86 -14.11 5.79 -0.50
C ASN A 86 -13.13 6.66 -1.30
N ASP A 87 -12.29 7.44 -0.63
CA ASP A 87 -11.40 8.40 -1.27
C ASP A 87 -9.93 7.96 -1.21
N LEU A 88 -9.53 7.21 -0.17
CA LEU A 88 -8.12 6.94 0.14
C LEU A 88 -7.71 5.47 -0.08
N THR A 89 -8.67 4.56 -0.18
CA THR A 89 -8.38 3.13 -0.28
C THR A 89 -7.76 2.78 -1.62
N ILE A 90 -6.78 1.88 -1.58
CA ILE A 90 -6.20 1.26 -2.77
C ILE A 90 -6.46 -0.25 -2.77
N GLY A 91 -6.53 -0.83 -3.96
CA GLY A 91 -6.58 -2.28 -4.15
C GLY A 91 -5.23 -2.95 -3.90
N ASP A 92 -5.20 -4.28 -3.88
CA ASP A 92 -3.95 -5.02 -3.83
C ASP A 92 -3.20 -4.92 -5.16
N THR A 93 -2.10 -4.17 -5.17
CA THR A 93 -1.29 -3.96 -6.39
C THR A 93 -0.51 -5.19 -6.85
N GLU A 94 -0.30 -6.19 -5.98
CA GLU A 94 0.32 -7.47 -6.34
C GLU A 94 -0.72 -8.54 -6.69
N ALA A 95 -1.96 -8.38 -6.25
CA ALA A 95 -3.10 -9.23 -6.59
C ALA A 95 -4.36 -8.41 -6.94
N PRO A 96 -4.40 -7.69 -8.09
CA PRO A 96 -5.46 -6.73 -8.41
C PRO A 96 -6.87 -7.32 -8.54
N GLU A 97 -6.97 -8.63 -8.79
CA GLU A 97 -8.26 -9.35 -8.82
C GLU A 97 -8.78 -9.70 -7.41
N GLY A 98 -7.98 -9.44 -6.37
CA GLY A 98 -8.30 -9.74 -4.98
C GLY A 98 -9.25 -8.73 -4.36
N ALA A 99 -9.99 -9.16 -3.34
CA ALA A 99 -10.90 -8.32 -2.58
C ALA A 99 -10.22 -7.56 -1.41
N VAL A 100 -8.90 -7.72 -1.23
CA VAL A 100 -8.19 -7.06 -0.14
C VAL A 100 -8.00 -5.60 -0.49
N ARG A 101 -8.40 -4.76 0.46
CA ARG A 101 -8.32 -3.31 0.34
C ARG A 101 -7.41 -2.77 1.44
N TYR A 102 -6.56 -1.82 1.05
CA TYR A 102 -5.60 -1.24 1.95
C TYR A 102 -5.79 0.26 2.10
N LEU A 103 -5.50 0.74 3.31
CA LEU A 103 -5.49 2.14 3.64
C LEU A 103 -4.05 2.63 3.80
N PRO A 104 -3.54 3.51 2.92
CA PRO A 104 -2.27 4.17 3.12
C PRO A 104 -2.34 5.06 4.35
N PHE A 105 -1.40 4.94 5.29
CA PHE A 105 -1.38 5.75 6.52
C PHE A 105 -0.06 6.47 6.74
N ASP A 106 0.99 6.11 6.02
CA ASP A 106 2.28 6.80 6.01
C ASP A 106 2.90 6.67 4.63
N MET A 107 3.65 7.68 4.21
CA MET A 107 4.36 7.66 2.94
C MET A 107 5.67 8.44 3.00
N SER A 108 6.59 8.06 2.11
CA SER A 108 7.84 8.77 1.88
C SER A 108 8.16 8.78 0.39
N MET A 109 8.87 9.81 -0.05
CA MET A 109 9.35 9.93 -1.43
C MET A 109 10.86 9.91 -1.45
N SER A 110 11.45 9.22 -2.40
CA SER A 110 12.90 9.20 -2.62
C SER A 110 13.22 9.45 -4.09
N LEU A 111 14.24 10.26 -4.34
CA LEU A 111 14.77 10.51 -5.67
C LEU A 111 15.85 9.46 -5.99
N SER A 112 15.76 8.86 -7.16
CA SER A 112 16.77 7.95 -7.69
C SER A 112 17.48 8.61 -8.87
N GLU A 113 18.19 9.72 -8.61
CA GLU A 113 18.99 10.36 -9.65
C GLU A 113 20.45 9.88 -9.59
N THR A 114 21.02 9.61 -10.77
CA THR A 114 22.47 9.70 -10.92
C THR A 114 22.81 11.19 -10.82
N PHE A 115 23.64 11.61 -9.86
CA PHE A 115 23.92 13.00 -9.45
C PHE A 115 24.45 13.97 -10.56
N GLU A 116 24.28 13.66 -11.83
CA GLU A 116 24.53 14.54 -12.97
C GLU A 116 23.35 15.52 -13.15
N GLY A 117 23.23 16.46 -12.21
CA GLY A 117 22.16 17.45 -12.22
C GLY A 117 22.19 18.33 -13.47
N THR A 118 21.28 18.08 -14.41
CA THR A 118 21.04 18.95 -15.56
C THR A 118 20.42 20.28 -15.08
N GLU A 119 20.54 21.32 -15.89
CA GLU A 119 19.88 22.61 -15.59
C GLU A 119 18.36 22.47 -15.53
N VAL A 120 17.79 21.55 -16.31
CA VAL A 120 16.36 21.23 -16.32
C VAL A 120 15.94 20.61 -14.98
N ASN A 121 16.69 19.63 -14.48
CA ASN A 121 16.39 18.95 -13.21
C ASN A 121 16.43 19.94 -12.03
N LYS A 122 17.41 20.86 -12.03
CA LYS A 122 17.51 21.90 -10.98
C LYS A 122 16.30 22.81 -10.95
N GLN A 123 15.87 23.31 -12.10
CA GLN A 123 14.69 24.18 -12.18
C GLN A 123 13.40 23.45 -11.79
N ALA A 124 13.27 22.18 -12.17
CA ALA A 124 12.17 21.33 -11.75
C ALA A 124 12.14 21.15 -10.22
N LEU A 125 13.28 20.86 -9.60
CA LEU A 125 13.39 20.74 -8.14
C LEU A 125 13.08 22.06 -7.41
N GLU A 126 13.59 23.19 -7.89
CA GLU A 126 13.27 24.51 -7.32
C GLU A 126 11.77 24.80 -7.36
N LYS A 127 11.12 24.51 -8.51
CA LYS A 127 9.68 24.66 -8.66
C LYS A 127 8.90 23.69 -7.77
N PHE A 128 9.33 22.43 -7.68
CA PHE A 128 8.77 21.42 -6.78
C PHE A 128 8.76 21.93 -5.33
N TYR A 129 9.90 22.41 -4.82
CA TYR A 129 9.97 22.95 -3.47
C TYR A 129 9.07 24.16 -3.26
N GLY A 130 8.98 25.05 -4.25
CA GLY A 130 8.05 26.19 -4.21
C GLY A 130 6.59 25.77 -4.08
N LEU A 131 6.17 24.75 -4.85
CA LEU A 131 4.80 24.22 -4.84
C LEU A 131 4.48 23.47 -3.54
N MET A 132 5.43 22.69 -3.02
CA MET A 132 5.28 22.03 -1.72
C MET A 132 5.09 23.07 -0.59
N GLN A 133 5.85 24.17 -0.61
CA GLN A 133 5.72 25.24 0.38
C GLN A 133 4.41 26.02 0.26
N SER A 134 3.85 26.13 -0.95
CA SER A 134 2.55 26.79 -1.17
C SER A 134 1.34 25.90 -0.92
N GLY A 135 1.53 24.62 -0.56
CA GLY A 135 0.45 23.68 -0.32
C GLY A 135 -0.18 23.11 -1.59
N SER A 136 0.61 22.97 -2.66
CA SER A 136 0.18 22.43 -3.96
C SER A 136 0.91 21.13 -4.29
N PRO A 137 0.70 20.04 -3.51
CA PRO A 137 1.47 18.81 -3.64
C PRO A 137 1.25 18.10 -4.99
N ASP A 138 0.02 18.06 -5.52
CA ASP A 138 -0.26 17.40 -6.80
C ASP A 138 0.46 18.08 -7.96
N ASP A 139 0.42 19.42 -8.00
CA ASP A 139 1.19 20.21 -8.96
C ASP A 139 2.71 19.99 -8.81
N ALA A 140 3.18 19.78 -7.57
CA ALA A 140 4.59 19.55 -7.29
C ALA A 140 5.04 18.19 -7.86
N VAL A 141 4.29 17.13 -7.59
CA VAL A 141 4.55 15.78 -8.12
C VAL A 141 4.52 15.79 -9.65
N GLU A 142 3.56 16.50 -10.25
CA GLU A 142 3.47 16.66 -11.70
C GLU A 142 4.72 17.32 -12.31
N VAL A 143 5.32 18.30 -11.63
CA VAL A 143 6.58 18.91 -12.09
C VAL A 143 7.74 17.91 -12.14
N LEU A 144 7.85 17.03 -11.15
CA LEU A 144 8.89 15.99 -11.13
C LEU A 144 8.68 14.98 -12.25
N ARG A 145 7.42 14.57 -12.46
CA ARG A 145 7.01 13.65 -13.52
C ARG A 145 7.34 14.19 -14.91
N LEU A 146 6.96 15.45 -15.19
CA LEU A 146 7.23 16.12 -16.47
C LEU A 146 8.72 16.36 -16.74
N ALA A 147 9.52 16.44 -15.68
CA ALA A 147 10.97 16.56 -15.78
C ALA A 147 11.69 15.20 -15.90
N GLU A 148 10.93 14.09 -15.99
CA GLU A 148 11.45 12.72 -16.04
C GLU A 148 12.42 12.40 -14.89
N ILE A 149 12.16 13.01 -13.72
CA ILE A 149 12.94 12.74 -12.51
C ILE A 149 12.42 11.43 -11.91
N GLU A 150 13.32 10.45 -11.77
CA GLU A 150 12.98 9.16 -11.17
C GLU A 150 12.67 9.33 -9.68
N VAL A 151 11.39 9.17 -9.33
CA VAL A 151 10.90 9.25 -7.95
C VAL A 151 10.23 7.93 -7.58
N ASN A 152 10.62 7.42 -6.42
CA ASN A 152 10.00 6.27 -5.78
C ASN A 152 9.14 6.75 -4.60
N VAL A 153 7.83 6.51 -4.68
CA VAL A 153 6.85 6.74 -3.61
C VAL A 153 6.71 5.45 -2.83
N THR A 154 7.08 5.45 -1.55
CA THR A 154 6.96 4.29 -0.66
C THR A 154 5.87 4.56 0.36
N ALA A 155 4.88 3.67 0.45
CA ALA A 155 3.75 3.80 1.35
C ALA A 155 3.64 2.60 2.30
N ALA A 156 3.27 2.88 3.55
CA ALA A 156 2.84 1.89 4.50
C ALA A 156 1.32 1.75 4.43
N LEU A 157 0.85 0.52 4.27
CA LEU A 157 -0.52 0.20 3.94
C LEU A 157 -1.09 -0.76 4.99
N LEU A 158 -2.28 -0.46 5.50
CA LEU A 158 -2.97 -1.26 6.50
C LEU A 158 -4.16 -2.00 5.86
N PRO A 159 -4.27 -3.34 5.96
CA PRO A 159 -5.43 -4.07 5.45
C PRO A 159 -6.66 -3.77 6.31
N ILE A 160 -7.70 -3.20 5.69
CA ILE A 160 -8.79 -2.56 6.42
C ILE A 160 -9.57 -3.55 7.28
N THR A 161 -10.05 -4.63 6.67
CA THR A 161 -10.87 -5.65 7.36
C THR A 161 -10.09 -6.35 8.48
N GLU A 162 -8.86 -6.76 8.19
CA GLU A 162 -8.02 -7.45 9.17
C GLU A 162 -7.67 -6.55 10.37
N ALA A 163 -7.37 -5.27 10.14
CA ALA A 163 -7.11 -4.32 11.21
C ALA A 163 -8.32 -4.11 12.13
N SER A 164 -9.52 -3.95 11.55
CA SER A 164 -10.76 -3.79 12.31
C SER A 164 -11.03 -5.01 13.22
N ASP A 165 -10.88 -6.22 12.66
CA ASP A 165 -11.08 -7.48 13.38
C ASP A 165 -10.07 -7.67 14.51
N LEU A 166 -8.79 -7.34 14.28
CA LEU A 166 -7.73 -7.49 15.27
C LEU A 166 -7.89 -6.51 16.43
N LEU A 167 -8.32 -5.28 16.18
CA LEU A 167 -8.62 -4.31 17.24
C LEU A 167 -9.83 -4.75 18.09
N LEU A 168 -10.89 -5.26 17.45
CA LEU A 168 -12.05 -5.80 18.16
C LEU A 168 -11.67 -7.02 19.01
N LYS A 169 -10.84 -7.91 18.46
CA LYS A 169 -10.32 -9.09 19.16
C LYS A 169 -9.47 -8.67 20.36
N ALA A 170 -8.57 -7.70 20.21
CA ALA A 170 -7.76 -7.19 21.30
C ALA A 170 -8.63 -6.62 22.43
N GLN A 171 -9.64 -5.81 22.10
CA GLN A 171 -10.58 -5.27 23.09
C GLN A 171 -11.27 -6.41 23.88
N THR A 172 -11.80 -7.40 23.16
CA THR A 172 -12.48 -8.54 23.77
C THR A 172 -11.55 -9.32 24.71
N LEU A 173 -10.31 -9.56 24.29
CA LEU A 173 -9.32 -10.29 25.10
C LEU A 173 -8.91 -9.52 26.36
N ILE A 174 -8.80 -8.18 26.29
CA ILE A 174 -8.55 -7.33 27.47
C ILE A 174 -9.72 -7.47 28.45
N ASP A 175 -10.96 -7.40 27.97
CA ASP A 175 -12.16 -7.54 28.81
C ASP A 175 -12.27 -8.94 29.46
N GLU A 176 -11.72 -9.97 28.81
CA GLU A 176 -11.60 -11.33 29.36
C GLU A 176 -10.40 -11.54 30.31
N GLY A 177 -9.54 -10.54 30.50
CA GLY A 177 -8.32 -10.65 31.31
C GLY A 177 -7.18 -11.41 30.62
N LYS A 178 -7.27 -11.64 29.30
CA LYS A 178 -6.27 -12.33 28.48
C LYS A 178 -5.29 -11.34 27.86
N TYR A 179 -4.52 -10.68 28.72
CA TYR A 179 -3.66 -9.55 28.33
C TYR A 179 -2.52 -9.93 27.37
N PHE A 180 -1.95 -11.13 27.52
CA PHE A 180 -0.91 -11.60 26.62
C PHE A 180 -1.47 -11.82 25.20
N GLU A 181 -2.61 -12.49 25.09
CA GLU A 181 -3.29 -12.72 23.83
C GLU A 181 -3.80 -11.42 23.19
N ALA A 182 -4.26 -10.46 24.01
CA ALA A 182 -4.61 -9.13 23.53
C ALA A 182 -3.39 -8.42 22.92
N ASN A 183 -2.24 -8.46 23.58
CA ASN A 183 -0.99 -7.91 23.04
C ASN A 183 -0.56 -8.61 21.74
N LEU A 184 -0.79 -9.92 21.61
CA LEU A 184 -0.53 -10.64 20.35
C LEU A 184 -1.49 -10.21 19.24
N ALA A 185 -2.77 -9.95 19.53
CA ALA A 185 -3.72 -9.44 18.55
C ALA A 185 -3.33 -8.03 18.07
N LEU A 186 -2.92 -7.15 18.97
CA LEU A 186 -2.41 -5.82 18.62
C LEU A 186 -1.10 -5.90 17.83
N LYS A 187 -0.20 -6.83 18.18
CA LYS A 187 1.01 -7.07 17.41
C LYS A 187 0.69 -7.56 16.00
N ALA A 188 -0.28 -8.46 15.85
CA ALA A 188 -0.68 -8.96 14.54
C ALA A 188 -1.18 -7.82 13.63
N MET A 189 -1.85 -6.80 14.19
CA MET A 189 -2.27 -5.63 13.42
C MET A 189 -1.06 -4.84 12.89
N GLU A 190 -0.02 -4.66 13.71
CA GLU A 190 1.23 -4.03 13.27
C GLU A 190 1.96 -4.88 12.22
N ASP A 191 1.97 -6.21 12.38
CA ASP A 191 2.61 -7.13 11.44
C ASP A 191 1.86 -7.26 10.12
N ALA A 192 0.56 -6.94 10.10
CA ALA A 192 -0.27 -6.92 8.88
C ALA A 192 0.02 -5.70 7.99
N VAL A 193 0.74 -4.69 8.50
CA VAL A 193 1.18 -3.56 7.68
C VAL A 193 2.12 -4.04 6.59
N ILE A 194 1.77 -3.74 5.35
CA ILE A 194 2.66 -3.96 4.20
C ILE A 194 3.27 -2.64 3.76
N VAL A 195 4.47 -2.72 3.20
CA VAL A 195 5.13 -1.58 2.55
C VAL A 195 5.18 -1.86 1.06
N ARG A 196 4.79 -0.87 0.27
CA ARG A 196 4.83 -0.90 -1.19
C ARG A 196 5.56 0.32 -1.72
N SER A 197 6.28 0.14 -2.82
CA SER A 197 6.97 1.20 -3.52
C SER A 197 6.43 1.29 -4.94
N PHE A 198 6.15 2.52 -5.37
CA PHE A 198 5.59 2.86 -6.66
C PHE A 198 6.50 3.86 -7.35
N SER A 199 6.66 3.76 -8.67
CA SER A 199 7.19 4.90 -9.42
C SER A 199 6.15 6.02 -9.44
N ILE A 200 6.59 7.24 -9.71
CA ILE A 200 5.70 8.40 -9.84
C ILE A 200 4.62 8.24 -10.93
N ASP A 201 4.88 7.41 -11.94
CA ASP A 201 3.95 7.08 -13.02
C ASP A 201 3.08 5.84 -12.72
N ALA A 202 3.26 5.22 -11.56
CA ALA A 202 2.56 4.00 -11.14
C ALA A 202 1.92 4.13 -9.76
N ILE A 203 1.59 5.35 -9.33
CA ILE A 203 0.85 5.56 -8.09
C ILE A 203 -0.54 4.91 -8.25
N PRO A 204 -0.95 3.99 -7.38
CA PRO A 204 -2.25 3.32 -7.49
C PRO A 204 -3.39 4.32 -7.34
N GLU A 205 -4.45 4.13 -8.12
CA GLU A 205 -5.68 4.91 -8.01
C GLU A 205 -6.33 4.71 -6.63
N GLN A 206 -6.59 5.81 -5.95
CA GLN A 206 -7.32 5.83 -4.68
C GLN A 206 -8.81 6.04 -4.93
N GLY A 207 -9.63 5.33 -4.17
CA GLY A 207 -11.10 5.45 -4.27
C GLY A 207 -11.74 4.76 -5.47
N ALA A 208 -10.96 4.04 -6.27
CA ALA A 208 -11.49 3.09 -7.24
C ALA A 208 -12.04 1.86 -6.51
N ASP A 209 -13.32 1.93 -6.15
CA ASP A 209 -14.32 0.85 -6.19
C ASP A 209 -15.66 1.42 -5.70
N ASP A 210 -16.62 1.53 -6.63
CA ASP A 210 -18.01 1.86 -6.35
C ASP A 210 -18.60 0.87 -5.33
N TYR A 211 -19.07 1.39 -4.19
CA TYR A 211 -19.87 0.64 -3.23
C TYR A 211 -21.27 0.40 -3.82
N ASP A 212 -21.56 -0.82 -4.27
CA ASP A 212 -22.94 -1.31 -4.51
C ASP A 212 -23.23 -2.52 -3.60
#